data_AF-A0A6C0DYP8-F1
#
_entry.id   AF-A0A6C0DYP8-F1
#
_cell.length_a   1.000
_cell.length_b   1.000
_cell.length_c   1.000
_cell.angle_alpha   90.00
_cell.angle_beta   90.00
_cell.angle_gamma   90.00
#
_symmetry.space_group_name_H-M   'P 1'
#
loop_
_entity.id
_entity.type
_entity.pdbx_description
1 polymer ?
#
loop_
_entity_poly.entity_id
_entity_poly.type
_entity_poly.pdbx_seq_one_letter_code
_entity_poly.pdbx_strand_id
1 'polypeptide(L)'
;MTFTAPRLLLEAVFVGGFTLTIYLAFSYLFILPEYTLLFVIGGLKHALGYFTGLQRYYCKCSHHKNVKAPTPFEIVGEGALFVVLGAVLKPIQTMPLKLFLIGFSAHIIFDVLGGHRWFCKTHCMK
;
A
#
# COMPACT_ATOMS: atom_id res chain seq x y z
N MET A 1 19.18 -0.70 -5.37
CA MET A 1 19.30 0.36 -4.35
C MET A 1 18.89 -0.24 -3.02
N THR A 2 19.78 -0.19 -2.03
CA THR A 2 19.49 -0.48 -0.62
C THR A 2 19.08 0.84 0.03
N PHE A 3 17.85 0.96 0.50
CA PHE A 3 17.43 2.13 1.28
C PHE A 3 18.15 2.12 2.63
N THR A 4 18.43 3.31 3.17
CA THR A 4 18.86 3.42 4.56
C THR A 4 17.66 3.14 5.46
N ALA A 5 17.85 2.31 6.50
CA ALA A 5 16.82 1.93 7.46
C ALA A 5 15.92 3.10 7.95
N PRO A 6 16.44 4.28 8.34
CA PRO A 6 15.59 5.38 8.83
C PRO A 6 14.61 5.91 7.79
N ARG A 7 14.99 5.91 6.51
CA ARG A 7 14.13 6.39 5.43
C ARG A 7 13.01 5.40 5.14
N LEU A 8 13.31 4.10 5.10
CA LEU A 8 12.30 3.06 4.90
C LEU A 8 11.23 3.11 6.00
N LEU A 9 11.64 3.29 7.26
CA LEU A 9 10.71 3.41 8.38
C LEU A 9 9.81 4.64 8.25
N LEU A 10 10.37 5.80 7.87
CA LEU A 10 9.57 7.01 7.66
C LEU A 10 8.53 6.82 6.54
N GLU A 11 8.94 6.21 5.42
CA GLU A 11 8.03 5.91 4.31
C GLU A 11 6.95 4.90 4.74
N ALA A 12 7.31 3.87 5.51
CA ALA A 12 6.34 2.91 6.05
C ALA A 12 5.33 3.56 7.00
N VAL A 13 5.77 4.46 7.89
CA VAL A 13 4.89 5.24 8.78
C VAL A 13 3.93 6.07 7.95
N PHE A 14 4.42 6.75 6.93
CA PHE A 14 3.58 7.54 6.04
C PHE A 14 2.54 6.66 5.33
N VAL A 15 2.94 5.50 4.79
CA VAL A 15 2.01 4.59 4.09
C VAL A 15 0.98 4.00 5.04
N GLY A 16 1.36 3.67 6.28
CA GLY A 16 0.42 3.29 7.34
C GLY A 16 -0.58 4.40 7.64
N GLY A 17 -0.11 5.65 7.78
CA GLY A 17 -0.94 6.83 7.97
C GLY A 17 -1.90 7.07 6.80
N PHE A 18 -1.42 6.99 5.57
CA PHE A 18 -2.23 7.11 4.36
C PHE A 18 -3.34 6.06 4.31
N THR A 19 -3.02 4.82 4.64
CA THR A 19 -3.99 3.72 4.72
C THR A 19 -5.08 4.01 5.75
N LEU A 20 -4.68 4.53 6.92
CA LEU A 20 -5.62 4.96 7.95
C LEU A 20 -6.53 6.10 7.48
N THR A 21 -5.99 7.09 6.77
CA THR A 21 -6.78 8.19 6.20
C THR A 21 -7.84 7.69 5.22
N ILE A 22 -7.47 6.76 4.32
CA ILE A 22 -8.43 6.15 3.38
C ILE A 22 -9.54 5.43 4.15
N TYR A 23 -9.20 4.68 5.20
CA TYR A 23 -10.19 4.02 6.02
C TYR A 23 -11.14 4.99 6.70
N LEU A 24 -10.63 6.03 7.36
CA LEU A 24 -11.49 6.99 8.06
C LEU A 24 -12.47 7.68 7.08
N ALA A 25 -12.01 8.01 5.88
CA ALA A 25 -12.86 8.57 4.84
C ALA A 25 -13.90 7.55 4.32
N PHE A 26 -13.49 6.30 4.11
CA PHE A 26 -14.35 5.27 3.54
C PHE A 26 -15.37 4.72 4.54
N SER A 27 -14.95 4.45 5.79
CA SER A 27 -15.81 3.92 6.86
C SER A 27 -16.87 4.92 7.33
N TYR A 28 -16.66 6.21 7.07
CA TYR A 28 -17.67 7.23 7.30
C TYR A 28 -18.87 7.07 6.34
N LEU A 29 -18.63 6.54 5.14
CA LEU A 29 -19.64 6.42 4.09
C LEU A 29 -20.22 5.01 3.95
N PHE A 30 -19.46 3.97 4.31
CA PHE A 30 -19.83 2.57 4.07
C PHE A 30 -19.55 1.69 5.28
N ILE A 31 -20.48 0.76 5.55
CA ILE A 31 -20.32 -0.29 6.56
C ILE A 31 -20.13 -1.62 5.83
N LEU A 32 -18.93 -2.18 5.91
CA LEU A 32 -18.57 -3.45 5.26
C LEU A 32 -18.08 -4.47 6.30
N PRO A 33 -18.23 -5.78 6.05
CA PRO A 33 -17.58 -6.82 6.83
C PRO A 33 -16.06 -6.65 6.85
N GLU A 34 -15.39 -7.03 7.93
CA GLU A 34 -13.97 -6.77 8.17
C GLU A 34 -13.07 -7.16 6.99
N TYR A 35 -13.16 -8.39 6.48
CA TYR A 35 -12.32 -8.84 5.37
C TYR A 35 -12.63 -8.14 4.05
N THR A 36 -13.90 -7.82 3.79
CA THR A 36 -14.29 -7.04 2.60
C THR A 36 -13.74 -5.62 2.69
N LEU A 37 -13.83 -5.00 3.87
CA LEU A 37 -13.24 -3.69 4.12
C LEU A 37 -11.72 -3.71 3.90
N LEU A 38 -11.02 -4.70 4.47
CA LEU A 38 -9.56 -4.86 4.28
C LEU A 38 -9.18 -4.95 2.81
N PHE A 39 -9.91 -5.78 2.05
CA PHE A 39 -9.70 -5.95 0.61
C PHE A 39 -9.89 -4.64 -0.16
N VAL A 40 -11.00 -3.94 0.10
CA VAL A 40 -11.32 -2.67 -0.56
C VAL A 40 -10.31 -1.58 -0.21
N ILE A 41 -9.93 -1.44 1.06
CA ILE A 41 -8.94 -0.44 1.48
C ILE A 41 -7.57 -0.73 0.86
N GLY A 42 -7.13 -1.99 0.79
CA GLY A 42 -5.88 -2.35 0.11
C GLY A 42 -5.90 -1.97 -1.37
N GLY A 43 -6.97 -2.31 -2.09
CA GLY A 43 -7.14 -1.93 -3.49
C GLY A 43 -7.20 -0.41 -3.71
N LEU A 44 -7.97 0.31 -2.88
CA LEU A 44 -8.06 1.77 -2.92
C LEU A 44 -6.71 2.42 -2.63
N LYS A 45 -5.95 1.91 -1.66
CA LYS A 45 -4.61 2.41 -1.35
C LYS A 45 -3.68 2.29 -2.55
N HIS A 46 -3.72 1.17 -3.28
CA HIS A 46 -2.91 1.01 -4.49
C HIS A 46 -3.33 1.99 -5.59
N ALA A 47 -4.63 2.04 -5.89
CA ALA A 47 -5.17 2.91 -6.93
C ALA A 47 -4.92 4.40 -6.63
N LEU A 48 -5.23 4.86 -5.42
CA LEU A 48 -4.99 6.24 -4.99
C LEU A 48 -3.51 6.56 -4.91
N GLY A 49 -2.66 5.61 -4.49
CA GLY A 49 -1.21 5.76 -4.50
C GLY A 49 -0.64 6.03 -5.90
N TYR A 50 -1.24 5.43 -6.93
CA TYR A 50 -0.94 5.73 -8.33
C TYR A 50 -1.46 7.11 -8.75
N PHE A 51 -2.74 7.42 -8.53
CA PHE A 51 -3.36 8.68 -8.97
C PHE A 51 -2.75 9.92 -8.31
N THR A 52 -2.39 9.82 -7.04
CA THR A 52 -1.70 10.90 -6.30
C THR A 52 -0.22 11.02 -6.65
N GLY A 53 0.34 10.04 -7.37
CA GLY A 53 1.76 9.99 -7.67
C GLY A 53 2.65 9.61 -6.48
N LEU A 54 2.08 9.25 -5.32
CA LEU A 54 2.83 8.78 -4.15
C LEU A 54 3.74 7.60 -4.51
N GLN A 55 3.29 6.72 -5.40
CA GLN A 55 4.10 5.62 -5.89
C GLN A 55 5.40 6.09 -6.55
N ARG A 56 5.40 7.23 -7.27
CA ARG A 56 6.61 7.81 -7.90
C ARG A 56 7.61 8.28 -6.85
N TYR A 57 7.11 8.82 -5.74
CA TYR A 57 7.93 9.32 -4.65
C TYR A 57 8.74 8.21 -3.99
N TYR A 58 8.10 7.07 -3.66
CA TYR A 58 8.78 5.92 -3.05
C TYR A 58 9.64 5.15 -4.05
N CYS A 59 9.09 4.90 -5.24
CA CYS A 59 9.76 4.08 -6.24
C CYS A 59 10.97 4.80 -6.87
N LYS A 60 11.08 6.14 -6.74
CA LYS A 60 12.19 6.94 -7.29
C LYS A 60 12.55 6.50 -8.71
N CYS A 61 11.56 6.29 -9.57
CA CYS A 61 11.81 5.97 -10.97
C CYS A 61 12.25 7.27 -11.68
N SER A 62 13.44 7.78 -11.34
CA SER A 62 13.96 9.13 -11.57
C SER A 62 14.19 9.48 -13.04
N HIS A 63 14.03 8.53 -13.95
CA HIS A 63 14.27 8.71 -15.39
C HIS A 63 13.02 8.56 -16.26
N HIS A 64 11.86 8.24 -15.67
CA HIS A 64 10.69 7.84 -16.45
C HIS A 64 9.53 8.82 -16.26
N LYS A 65 9.28 9.62 -17.30
CA LYS A 65 8.20 10.62 -17.31
C LYS A 65 6.80 10.00 -17.29
N ASN A 66 6.68 8.74 -17.74
CA ASN A 66 5.42 8.02 -17.89
C ASN A 66 5.43 6.73 -17.07
N VAL A 67 4.60 6.68 -16.03
CA VAL A 67 4.32 5.45 -15.26
C VAL A 67 3.00 4.90 -15.77
N LYS A 68 2.99 3.62 -16.17
CA LYS A 68 1.75 2.94 -16.56
C LYS A 68 0.80 2.80 -15.38
N ALA A 69 -0.50 2.84 -15.64
CA ALA A 69 -1.51 2.55 -14.64
C ALA A 69 -1.34 1.13 -14.10
N PRO A 70 -1.61 0.90 -12.80
CA PRO A 70 -1.54 -0.42 -12.23
C PRO A 70 -2.57 -1.33 -12.88
N THR A 71 -2.17 -2.58 -13.11
CA THR A 71 -3.06 -3.59 -13.66
C THR A 71 -4.14 -3.98 -12.64
N PRO A 72 -5.31 -4.47 -13.09
CA PRO A 72 -6.33 -4.98 -12.18
C PRO A 72 -5.79 -6.08 -11.24
N PHE A 73 -4.84 -6.90 -11.72
CA PHE A 73 -4.22 -7.94 -10.91
C PHE A 73 -3.37 -7.39 -9.77
N GLU A 74 -2.69 -6.26 -9.94
CA GLU A 74 -1.92 -5.61 -8.87
C GLU A 74 -2.84 -5.01 -7.81
N ILE A 75 -3.94 -4.38 -8.23
CA ILE A 75 -4.96 -3.86 -7.31
C ILE A 75 -5.59 -4.99 -6.50
N VAL A 76 -6.01 -6.07 -7.16
CA VAL A 76 -6.59 -7.26 -6.52
C VAL A 76 -5.55 -7.94 -5.61
N GLY A 77 -4.31 -8.04 -6.07
CA GLY A 77 -3.21 -8.63 -5.31
C GLY A 77 -2.92 -7.86 -4.02
N GLU A 78 -2.92 -6.53 -4.05
CA GLU A 78 -2.72 -5.72 -2.85
C GLU A 78 -3.93 -5.80 -1.91
N GLY A 79 -5.15 -5.83 -2.43
CA GLY A 79 -6.35 -6.11 -1.63
C GLY A 79 -6.28 -7.47 -0.93
N ALA A 80 -5.86 -8.52 -1.65
CA ALA A 80 -5.67 -9.86 -1.08
C ALA A 80 -4.57 -9.87 0.00
N LEU A 81 -3.46 -9.16 -0.22
CA LEU A 81 -2.39 -9.01 0.76
C LEU A 81 -2.91 -8.39 2.07
N PHE A 82 -3.77 -7.37 1.98
CA PHE A 82 -4.37 -6.74 3.15
C PHE A 82 -5.24 -7.72 3.96
N VAL A 83 -5.99 -8.59 3.28
CA VAL A 83 -6.78 -9.64 3.95
C VAL A 83 -5.86 -10.63 4.68
N VAL A 84 -4.78 -11.07 4.03
CA VAL A 84 -3.80 -12.00 4.62
C VAL A 84 -3.13 -11.37 5.84
N LEU A 85 -2.64 -10.13 5.72
CA LEU A 85 -2.02 -9.41 6.84
C LEU A 85 -3.03 -9.14 7.98
N GLY A 86 -4.29 -8.83 7.66
CA GLY A 86 -5.34 -8.66 8.66
C GLY A 86 -5.65 -9.95 9.42
N ALA A 87 -5.60 -11.10 8.75
CA ALA A 87 -5.74 -12.40 9.40
C ALA A 87 -4.55 -12.70 10.35
N VAL A 88 -3.33 -12.35 9.97
CA VAL A 88 -2.14 -12.46 10.84
C VAL A 88 -2.25 -11.53 12.06
N LEU A 89 -2.79 -10.33 11.88
CA LEU A 89 -2.98 -9.32 12.93
C LEU A 89 -4.34 -9.43 13.66
N LYS A 90 -5.00 -10.59 13.60
CA LYS A 90 -6.29 -10.85 14.26
C LYS A 90 -6.34 -10.45 15.75
N PRO A 91 -5.28 -10.61 16.58
CA PRO A 91 -5.32 -10.20 17.99
C PRO A 91 -5.54 -8.70 18.23
N ILE A 92 -5.26 -7.85 17.23
CA ILE A 92 -5.43 -6.40 17.33
C ILE A 92 -6.91 -6.07 17.14
N GLN A 93 -7.58 -5.64 18.20
CA GLN A 93 -9.02 -5.38 18.17
C GLN A 93 -9.39 -4.03 17.56
N THR A 94 -8.49 -3.05 17.60
CA THR A 94 -8.75 -1.70 17.09
C THR A 94 -8.51 -1.63 15.59
N MET A 95 -9.58 -1.52 14.80
CA MET A 95 -9.50 -1.45 13.33
C MET A 95 -8.59 -0.33 12.79
N PRO A 96 -8.60 0.90 13.37
CA PRO A 96 -7.67 1.95 12.95
C PRO A 96 -6.20 1.56 13.09
N LEU A 97 -5.82 0.99 14.25
CA LEU A 97 -4.45 0.56 14.50
C LEU A 97 -4.08 -0.63 13.62
N LYS A 98 -5.01 -1.58 13.45
CA LYS A 98 -4.82 -2.74 12.56
C LYS A 98 -4.49 -2.28 11.15
N LEU A 99 -5.26 -1.35 10.58
CA LEU A 99 -5.01 -0.85 9.23
C LEU A 99 -3.71 -0.05 9.09
N PHE A 100 -3.38 0.77 10.09
CA PHE A 100 -2.08 1.44 10.11
C PHE A 100 -0.94 0.41 10.04
N LEU A 101 -1.00 -0.63 10.87
CA LEU A 101 0.01 -1.68 10.93
C LEU A 101 0.05 -2.53 9.66
N ILE A 102 -1.10 -2.80 9.03
CA ILE A 102 -1.15 -3.50 7.73
C ILE A 102 -0.46 -2.66 6.66
N GLY A 103 -0.80 -1.38 6.52
CA GLY A 103 -0.18 -0.49 5.53
C GLY A 103 1.32 -0.33 5.76
N PHE A 104 1.72 -0.13 7.02
CA PHE A 104 3.13 -0.07 7.44
C PHE A 104 3.89 -1.35 7.07
N SER A 105 3.35 -2.51 7.45
CA SER A 105 3.99 -3.81 7.23
C SER A 105 4.04 -4.17 5.75
N ALA A 106 2.96 -3.91 5.01
CA ALA A 106 2.91 -4.15 3.56
C ALA A 106 4.01 -3.37 2.83
N HIS A 107 4.22 -2.08 3.17
CA HIS A 107 5.30 -1.29 2.57
C HIS A 107 6.68 -1.89 2.82
N ILE A 108 6.96 -2.29 4.06
CA ILE A 108 8.24 -2.93 4.42
C ILE A 108 8.40 -4.25 3.67
N ILE A 109 7.37 -5.09 3.63
CA ILE A 109 7.41 -6.38 2.93
C ILE A 109 7.69 -6.17 1.44
N PHE A 110 6.99 -5.24 0.79
CA PHE A 110 7.22 -4.93 -0.63
C PHE A 110 8.62 -4.41 -0.90
N ASP A 111 9.20 -3.61 0.00
CA ASP A 111 10.56 -3.12 -0.19
C ASP A 111 11.61 -4.24 -0.02
N VAL A 112 11.46 -5.05 1.03
CA VAL A 112 12.37 -6.18 1.33
C VAL A 112 12.32 -7.24 0.23
N LEU A 113 11.13 -7.57 -0.28
CA LEU A 113 10.96 -8.49 -1.40
C LEU A 113 11.35 -7.89 -2.76
N GLY A 114 11.68 -6.59 -2.81
CA GLY A 114 12.06 -5.90 -4.05
C GLY A 114 10.88 -5.61 -4.98
N GLY A 115 9.64 -5.65 -4.49
CA GLY A 115 8.43 -5.36 -5.24
C GLY A 115 8.44 -3.99 -5.90
N HIS A 116 8.93 -2.94 -5.23
CA HIS A 116 9.09 -1.61 -5.85
C HIS A 116 10.07 -1.61 -7.04
N ARG A 117 11.13 -2.43 -6.98
CA ARG A 117 12.11 -2.55 -8.09
C ARG A 117 11.49 -3.27 -9.27
N TRP A 118 10.73 -4.33 -8.99
CA TRP A 118 9.98 -5.04 -10.01
C TRP A 118 8.96 -4.10 -10.66
N PHE A 119 8.22 -3.34 -9.87
CA PHE A 119 7.26 -2.35 -10.36
C PHE A 119 7.91 -1.29 -11.26
N CYS A 120 9.01 -0.63 -10.85
CA CYS A 120 9.68 0.32 -11.76
C CYS A 120 10.12 -0.37 -13.07
N LYS A 121 10.63 -1.61 -13.02
CA LYS A 121 11.11 -2.31 -14.23
C LYS A 121 9.96 -2.61 -15.22
N THR A 122 8.76 -2.89 -14.73
CA THR A 122 7.61 -3.26 -15.55
C THR A 122 6.77 -2.05 -15.99
N HIS A 123 6.67 -1.03 -15.14
CA HIS A 123 5.72 0.08 -15.33
C HIS A 123 6.38 1.40 -15.72
N CYS A 124 7.69 1.55 -15.56
CA CYS A 124 8.40 2.76 -15.94
C CYS A 124 9.07 2.56 -17.28
N MET A 125 8.52 3.22 -18.30
CA MET A 125 9.03 3.17 -19.67
C MET A 125 10.26 4.06 -19.79
N LYS A 126 11.38 3.53 -20.30
CA LYS A 126 12.55 4.33 -20.74
C LYS A 126 12.14 5.46 -21.65
#